data_AF-A0A1T1D4L5-F1
#
_entry.id   AF-A0A1T1D4L5-F1
#
_cell.length_a   1.000
_cell.length_b   1.000
_cell.length_c   1.000
_cell.angle_alpha   90.00
_cell.angle_beta   90.00
_cell.angle_gamma   90.00
#
_symmetry.space_group_name_H-M   'P 1'
#
loop_
_entity.id
_entity.type
_entity.pdbx_description
1 polymer ?
#
loop_
_entity_poly.entity_id
_entity_poly.type
_entity_poly.pdbx_seq_one_letter_code
_entity_poly.pdbx_strand_id
1 'polypeptide(L)'
;MYERNRRNFFCNLPEPGKQELLQSLKQRYRVLLRSYFDRTDTAEEALERFVSTTFSADVPAQLLVKIHIQIMDQLATQLKMEGHSTAFLKDYRLALIDVMARLAETYRNAMAMDPPSSQSTRSPETT
;
A
#
# COMPACT_ATOMS: atom_id res chain seq x y z
N MET A 1 1.95 14.49 7.70
CA MET A 1 0.70 14.54 6.90
C MET A 1 1.10 14.29 5.45
N TYR A 2 0.56 13.27 4.79
CA TYR A 2 0.97 12.92 3.43
C TYR A 2 0.32 13.89 2.43
N GLU A 3 1.12 14.68 1.71
CA GLU A 3 0.61 15.54 0.63
C GLU A 3 0.13 14.66 -0.53
N ARG A 4 -1.19 14.56 -0.68
CA ARG A 4 -1.80 13.84 -1.80
C ARG A 4 -1.99 14.79 -2.97
N ASN A 5 -1.07 14.73 -3.94
CA ASN A 5 -1.25 15.41 -5.21
C ASN A 5 -1.95 14.49 -6.21
N ARG A 6 -3.18 14.84 -6.63
CA ARG A 6 -3.95 14.06 -7.62
C ARG A 6 -3.19 13.78 -8.91
N ARG A 7 -2.25 14.66 -9.32
CA ARG A 7 -1.40 14.44 -10.50
C ARG A 7 -0.47 13.23 -10.35
N ASN A 8 -0.14 12.87 -9.12
CA ASN A 8 0.74 11.74 -8.79
C ASN A 8 -0.04 10.44 -8.54
N PHE A 9 -1.37 10.45 -8.69
CA PHE A 9 -2.17 9.23 -8.52
C PHE A 9 -1.86 8.24 -9.62
N PHE A 10 -1.84 6.96 -9.27
CA PHE A 10 -1.49 5.87 -10.17
C PHE A 10 -2.29 5.91 -11.47
N CYS A 11 -3.58 6.23 -11.42
CA CYS A 11 -4.43 6.33 -12.61
C CYS A 11 -4.02 7.47 -13.57
N ASN A 12 -3.51 8.58 -13.02
CA ASN A 12 -3.16 9.81 -13.75
C ASN A 12 -1.72 9.82 -14.25
N LEU A 13 -0.87 8.90 -13.78
CA LEU A 13 0.50 8.79 -14.27
C LEU A 13 0.54 8.29 -15.74
N PRO A 14 1.49 8.78 -16.54
CA PRO A 14 1.79 8.19 -17.85
C PRO A 14 2.33 6.77 -17.67
N GLU A 15 2.25 5.95 -18.71
CA GLU A 15 2.71 4.55 -18.68
C GLU A 15 4.13 4.34 -18.12
N PRO A 16 5.17 5.11 -18.51
CA PRO A 16 6.49 4.98 -17.90
C PRO A 16 6.47 5.25 -16.38
N GLY A 17 5.71 6.25 -15.92
CA GLY A 17 5.57 6.56 -14.50
C GLY A 17 4.81 5.49 -13.72
N LYS A 18 3.78 4.89 -14.34
CA LYS A 18 3.06 3.73 -13.78
C LYS A 18 4.00 2.54 -13.59
N GLN A 19 4.84 2.28 -14.58
CA GLN A 19 5.82 1.18 -14.52
C GLN A 19 6.88 1.44 -13.46
N GLU A 20 7.43 2.65 -13.39
CA GLU A 20 8.42 3.03 -12.37
C GLU A 20 7.85 2.87 -10.95
N LEU A 21 6.65 3.41 -10.71
CA LEU A 21 5.96 3.26 -9.43
C LEU A 21 5.69 1.79 -9.11
N LEU A 22 5.24 0.99 -10.08
CA LEU A 22 5.00 -0.43 -9.88
C LEU A 22 6.28 -1.19 -9.51
N GLN A 23 7.42 -0.89 -10.15
CA GLN A 23 8.70 -1.51 -9.80
C GLN A 23 9.17 -1.09 -8.41
N SER A 24 9.03 0.20 -8.06
CA SER A 24 9.32 0.71 -6.72
C SER A 24 8.48 0.00 -5.65
N LEU A 25 7.17 -0.15 -5.88
CA LEU A 25 6.28 -0.87 -4.98
C LEU A 25 6.67 -2.35 -4.84
N LYS A 26 6.96 -3.04 -5.95
CA LYS A 26 7.44 -4.42 -5.91
C LYS A 26 8.72 -4.56 -5.09
N GLN A 27 9.67 -3.65 -5.26
CA GLN A 27 10.92 -3.68 -4.52
C GLN A 27 10.70 -3.46 -3.02
N ARG A 28 9.89 -2.45 -2.65
CA ARG A 28 9.53 -2.18 -1.25
C ARG A 28 8.79 -3.35 -0.62
N TYR A 29 7.86 -3.96 -1.35
CA TYR A 29 7.13 -5.12 -0.86
C TYR A 29 8.07 -6.31 -0.61
N ARG A 30 9.06 -6.56 -1.47
CA ARG A 30 10.08 -7.60 -1.22
C ARG A 30 10.91 -7.32 0.03
N VAL A 31 11.28 -6.05 0.27
CA VAL A 31 12.00 -5.65 1.50
C VAL A 31 11.13 -5.93 2.72
N LEU A 32 9.85 -5.53 2.69
CA LEU A 32 8.90 -5.83 3.75
C LEU A 32 8.79 -7.33 4.03
N LEU A 33 8.58 -8.16 3.00
CA LEU A 33 8.46 -9.59 3.18
C LEU A 33 9.72 -10.22 3.78
N ARG A 34 10.91 -9.73 3.41
CA ARG A 34 12.18 -10.24 3.93
C ARG A 34 12.30 -10.06 5.44
N SER A 35 11.86 -8.93 5.99
CA SER A 35 11.95 -8.65 7.42
C SER A 35 10.67 -8.97 8.20
N TYR A 36 9.56 -9.32 7.53
CA TYR A 36 8.22 -9.39 8.14
C TYR A 36 8.16 -10.31 9.37
N PHE A 37 8.73 -11.51 9.27
CA PHE A 37 8.69 -12.47 10.37
C PHE A 37 9.76 -12.24 11.45
N ASP A 38 10.74 -11.38 11.18
CA ASP A 38 11.80 -11.06 12.14
C ASP A 38 11.30 -10.13 13.24
N ARG A 39 10.09 -9.52 13.09
CA ARG A 39 9.46 -8.61 14.07
C ARG A 39 10.41 -7.53 14.59
N THR A 40 11.28 -7.04 13.71
CA THR A 40 12.24 -5.97 14.00
C THR A 40 11.62 -4.61 13.69
N ASP A 41 12.22 -3.54 14.22
CA ASP A 41 11.87 -2.16 13.83
C ASP A 41 11.97 -1.95 12.30
N THR A 42 12.89 -2.66 11.65
CA THR A 42 13.03 -2.69 10.18
C THR A 42 11.75 -3.16 9.47
N ALA A 43 11.00 -4.10 10.07
CA ALA A 43 9.76 -4.62 9.49
C ALA A 43 8.63 -3.57 9.55
N GLU A 44 8.49 -2.91 10.71
CA GLU A 44 7.50 -1.84 10.89
C GLU A 44 7.81 -0.64 9.99
N GLU A 45 9.08 -0.23 9.89
CA GLU A 45 9.49 0.83 8.96
C GLU A 45 9.23 0.46 7.50
N ALA A 46 9.51 -0.79 7.10
CA ALA A 46 9.24 -1.25 5.74
C ALA A 46 7.74 -1.25 5.44
N LEU A 47 6.92 -1.65 6.42
CA LEU A 47 5.46 -1.63 6.34
C LEU A 47 4.94 -0.19 6.17
N GLU A 48 5.38 0.72 7.04
CA GLU A 48 4.98 2.13 6.98
C GLU A 48 5.38 2.77 5.65
N ARG A 49 6.63 2.55 5.20
CA ARG A 49 7.12 3.09 3.92
C ARG A 49 6.32 2.55 2.74
N PHE A 50 5.96 1.27 2.76
CA PHE A 50 5.12 0.68 1.72
C PHE A 50 3.73 1.32 1.71
N VAL A 51 3.05 1.34 2.86
CA VAL A 51 1.70 1.91 3.01
C VAL A 51 1.67 3.40 2.62
N SER A 52 2.64 4.18 3.08
CA SER A 52 2.78 5.60 2.74
C SER A 52 2.88 5.83 1.23
N THR A 53 3.70 5.05 0.54
CA THR A 53 3.87 5.15 -0.92
C THR A 53 2.58 4.79 -1.64
N THR A 54 1.95 3.67 -1.24
CA THR A 54 0.69 3.18 -1.79
C THR A 54 -0.45 4.18 -1.59
N PHE A 55 -0.57 4.76 -0.40
CA PHE A 55 -1.59 5.74 -0.06
C PHE A 55 -1.40 7.07 -0.82
N SER A 56 -0.17 7.58 -0.86
CA SER A 56 0.15 8.85 -1.52
C SER A 56 -0.15 8.80 -3.03
N ALA A 57 0.11 7.65 -3.65
CA ALA A 57 -0.15 7.41 -5.07
C ALA A 57 -1.57 6.88 -5.37
N ASP A 58 -2.45 6.79 -4.37
CA ASP A 58 -3.82 6.27 -4.51
C ASP A 58 -3.90 4.95 -5.29
N VAL A 59 -3.03 4.01 -4.91
CA VAL A 59 -2.89 2.74 -5.62
C VAL A 59 -4.10 1.84 -5.33
N PRO A 60 -4.76 1.27 -6.35
CA PRO A 60 -5.90 0.36 -6.14
C PRO A 60 -5.51 -0.87 -5.33
N ALA A 61 -6.36 -1.27 -4.37
CA ALA A 61 -6.13 -2.47 -3.55
C ALA A 61 -5.92 -3.75 -4.39
N GLN A 62 -6.61 -3.88 -5.52
CA GLN A 62 -6.43 -4.97 -6.47
C GLN A 62 -4.98 -5.07 -6.98
N LEU A 63 -4.30 -3.94 -7.16
CA LEU A 63 -2.91 -3.92 -7.61
C LEU A 63 -1.97 -4.43 -6.51
N LEU A 64 -2.28 -4.20 -5.23
CA LEU A 64 -1.49 -4.73 -4.11
C LEU A 64 -1.58 -6.25 -4.04
N VAL A 65 -2.79 -6.80 -4.20
CA VAL A 65 -2.99 -8.26 -4.29
C VAL A 65 -2.22 -8.83 -5.48
N LYS A 66 -2.27 -8.15 -6.64
CA LYS A 66 -1.50 -8.56 -7.83
C LYS A 66 0.01 -8.55 -7.57
N ILE A 67 0.55 -7.51 -6.92
CA ILE A 67 1.97 -7.44 -6.53
C ILE A 67 2.34 -8.60 -5.61
N HIS A 68 1.52 -8.88 -4.60
CA HIS A 68 1.74 -10.00 -3.68
C HIS A 68 1.81 -11.34 -4.43
N ILE A 69 0.80 -11.65 -5.26
CA ILE A 69 0.76 -12.90 -6.04
C ILE A 69 2.00 -13.02 -6.93
N GLN A 70 2.36 -11.97 -7.67
CA GLN A 70 3.53 -11.99 -8.55
C GLN A 70 4.84 -12.26 -7.80
N ILE A 71 4.98 -11.72 -6.58
CA ILE A 71 6.18 -11.96 -5.77
C ILE A 71 6.16 -13.37 -5.18
N MET A 72 5.01 -13.87 -4.72
CA MET A 72 4.87 -15.26 -4.25
C MET A 72 5.21 -16.27 -5.34
N ASP A 73 4.74 -16.06 -6.59
CA ASP A 73 5.03 -16.93 -7.72
C ASP A 73 6.53 -16.97 -8.05
N GLN A 74 7.19 -15.80 -7.99
CA GLN A 74 8.64 -15.70 -8.21
C GLN A 74 9.43 -16.41 -7.12
N LEU A 75 9.07 -16.22 -5.85
CA LEU A 75 9.70 -16.91 -4.72
C LEU A 75 9.47 -18.42 -4.81
N ALA A 76 8.25 -18.86 -5.14
CA ALA A 76 7.94 -20.27 -5.31
C ALA A 76 8.76 -20.91 -6.43
N THR A 77 8.93 -20.20 -7.55
CA THR A 77 9.76 -20.67 -8.67
C THR A 77 11.22 -20.80 -8.24
N GLN A 78 11.77 -19.79 -7.58
CA GLN A 78 13.15 -19.81 -7.09
C GLN A 78 13.40 -20.96 -6.10
N LEU A 79 12.55 -21.10 -5.08
CA LEU A 79 12.68 -22.14 -4.05
C LEU A 79 12.58 -23.54 -4.65
N LYS A 80 11.70 -23.75 -5.63
CA LYS A 80 11.59 -25.04 -6.32
C LYS A 80 12.85 -25.39 -7.09
N MET A 81 13.50 -24.41 -7.72
CA MET A 81 14.80 -24.62 -8.40
C MET A 81 15.92 -24.94 -7.41
N GLU A 82 15.86 -24.37 -6.20
CA GLU A 82 16.82 -24.63 -5.12
C GLU A 82 16.51 -25.92 -4.33
N GLY A 83 15.40 -26.60 -4.63
CA GLY A 83 14.96 -27.82 -3.92
C GLY A 83 14.35 -27.57 -2.54
N HIS A 84 13.97 -26.33 -2.24
CA HIS A 84 13.35 -25.93 -0.98
C HIS A 84 11.82 -26.05 -1.00
N SER A 85 11.23 -26.28 0.18
CA SER A 85 9.78 -26.33 0.34
C SER A 85 9.14 -24.95 0.18
N THR A 86 8.00 -24.87 -0.50
CA THR A 86 7.23 -23.63 -0.67
C THR A 86 6.08 -23.50 0.34
N ALA A 87 5.96 -24.43 1.30
CA ALA A 87 4.80 -24.50 2.20
C ALA A 87 4.65 -23.25 3.09
N PHE A 88 5.77 -22.59 3.45
CA PHE A 88 5.78 -21.38 4.26
C PHE A 88 5.31 -20.13 3.51
N LEU A 89 5.26 -20.16 2.17
CA LEU A 89 4.87 -18.97 1.40
C LEU A 89 3.43 -18.54 1.70
N LYS A 90 2.56 -19.47 2.12
CA LYS A 90 1.19 -19.17 2.53
C LYS A 90 1.13 -18.26 3.77
N ASP A 91 2.18 -18.25 4.59
CA ASP A 91 2.21 -17.46 5.83
C ASP A 91 2.37 -15.97 5.50
N TYR A 92 2.96 -15.63 4.34
CA TYR A 92 3.00 -14.24 3.84
C TYR A 92 1.62 -13.65 3.53
N ARG A 93 0.54 -14.44 3.55
CA ARG A 93 -0.83 -13.90 3.55
C ARG A 93 -1.07 -12.96 4.73
N LEU A 94 -0.42 -13.22 5.87
CA LEU A 94 -0.46 -12.32 7.03
C LEU A 94 0.14 -10.94 6.69
N ALA A 95 1.25 -10.90 5.97
CA ALA A 95 1.87 -9.64 5.53
C ALA A 95 0.95 -8.83 4.60
N LEU A 96 0.22 -9.51 3.70
CA LEU A 96 -0.76 -8.83 2.84
C LEU A 96 -1.94 -8.28 3.66
N ILE A 97 -2.45 -9.05 4.62
CA ILE A 97 -3.56 -8.61 5.49
C ILE A 97 -3.15 -7.38 6.30
N ASP A 98 -1.94 -7.38 6.87
CA ASP A 98 -1.41 -6.28 7.68
C ASP A 98 -1.27 -4.99 6.86
N VAL A 99 -0.69 -5.10 5.65
CA VAL A 99 -0.63 -3.98 4.68
C VAL A 99 -2.01 -3.43 4.37
N MET A 100 -2.99 -4.29 4.09
CA MET A 100 -4.36 -3.85 3.77
C MET A 100 -5.04 -3.20 4.97
N ALA A 101 -4.84 -3.74 6.18
CA ALA A 101 -5.40 -3.18 7.41
C ALA A 101 -4.81 -1.79 7.70
N ARG A 102 -3.49 -1.63 7.59
CA ARG A 102 -2.82 -0.35 7.80
C ARG A 102 -3.20 0.69 6.74
N LEU A 103 -3.37 0.25 5.50
CA LEU A 103 -3.84 1.13 4.43
C LEU A 103 -5.29 1.58 4.67
N ALA A 104 -6.19 0.67 5.07
CA ALA A 104 -7.57 1.00 5.40
C ALA A 104 -7.65 2.00 6.58
N GLU A 105 -6.83 1.81 7.61
CA GLU A 105 -6.69 2.76 8.72
C GLU A 105 -6.21 4.14 8.23
N THR A 106 -5.21 4.15 7.34
CA THR A 106 -4.68 5.39 6.76
C THR A 106 -5.76 6.15 5.98
N TYR A 107 -6.57 5.46 5.18
CA TYR A 107 -7.70 6.08 4.47
C TYR A 107 -8.78 6.59 5.42
N ARG A 108 -9.16 5.81 6.44
CA ARG A 108 -10.13 6.23 7.47
C ARG A 108 -9.70 7.51 8.16
N ASN A 109 -8.44 7.60 8.58
CA ASN A 109 -7.92 8.79 9.27
C ASN A 109 -7.83 10.00 8.34
N ALA A 110 -7.47 9.80 7.08
CA ALA A 110 -7.45 10.88 6.09
C ALA A 110 -8.85 11.47 5.86
N MET A 111 -9.89 10.63 5.81
CA MET A 111 -11.27 11.09 5.65
C MET A 111 -11.82 11.79 6.90
N ALA A 112 -11.44 11.34 8.09
CA ALA A 112 -11.86 11.98 9.34
C ALA A 112 -11.27 13.40 9.50
N MET A 113 -10.14 13.68 8.86
CA MET A 113 -9.46 14.97 8.90
C MET A 113 -9.99 15.98 7.86
N ASP A 114 -10.79 15.53 6.89
CA ASP A 114 -11.62 16.37 6.01
C ASP A 114 -13.05 16.43 6.58
N PRO A 115 -13.34 17.22 7.64
CA PRO A 115 -14.72 17.42 8.05
C PRO A 115 -15.49 18.06 6.90
N PRO A 116 -16.75 17.66 6.63
CA PRO A 116 -17.59 18.43 5.75
C PRO A 116 -17.65 19.85 6.33
N SER A 117 -17.15 20.83 5.58
CA SER A 117 -17.35 22.23 5.89
C SER A 117 -18.85 22.41 6.14
N SER A 118 -19.18 22.71 7.39
CA SER A 118 -20.52 23.05 7.83
C SER A 118 -21.10 24.04 6.81
N GLN A 119 -22.22 23.69 6.19
CA GLN A 119 -23.09 24.68 5.56
C GLN A 119 -23.49 25.67 6.64
N SER A 120 -22.76 26.77 6.73
CA SER A 120 -23.11 27.92 7.55
C SER A 120 -23.11 29.15 6.65
N THR A 121 -24.23 29.34 5.97
CA THR A 121 -24.82 30.66 5.85
C THR A 121 -26.28 30.54 6.26
N ARG A 122 -26.54 30.78 7.54
CA ARG A 122 -27.80 31.40 7.98
C ARG A 122 -28.05 32.60 7.07
N SER A 123 -29.13 32.59 6.30
CA SER A 123 -29.71 33.83 5.81
C SER A 123 -30.27 34.57 7.04
N PRO A 124 -29.91 35.84 7.29
CA PRO A 124 -30.61 36.62 8.27
C PRO A 124 -31.98 37.01 7.68
N GLU A 125 -33.03 36.81 8.46
CA GLU A 125 -34.29 37.52 8.29
C GLU A 125 -34.01 39.02 8.12
N THR A 126 -34.63 39.67 7.14
CA THR A 126 -34.88 41.10 7.21
C THR A 126 -36.11 41.46 6.37
N THR A 127 -37.16 41.79 7.13
CA THR A 127 -38.22 42.81 6.91
C THR A 127 -38.94 42.85 5.56
#